data_AF-A0A1T2X2T1-F1
#
_entry.id   AF-A0A1T2X2T1-F1
#
_cell.length_a   1.000
_cell.length_b   1.000
_cell.length_c   1.000
_cell.angle_alpha   90.00
_cell.angle_beta   90.00
_cell.angle_gamma   90.00
#
_symmetry.space_group_name_H-M   'P 1'
#
loop_
_entity.id
_entity.type
_entity.pdbx_description
1 polymer ?
#
loop_
_entity_poly.entity_id
_entity_poly.type
_entity_poly.pdbx_seq_one_letter_code
_entity_poly.pdbx_strand_id
1 'polypeptide(L)'
;MNPKRILLTKPSKNYKNYIHLMITETSSDLHILNIVKGRLTLRKKTTNAVYKQYPMEEAVHQLEQLSLEYQAKGYIEEPESILDTIIIPEDNVLDKAKWHYEGDFPKDVTKDAAYTATGMFITWLIKNNGFTEEIEQHFATEIEKVKKKQLTGAEFYRKCLDGVFSTQELADEIKPFVNEYLNIQKDIYTAEDYVRTFQGVGLFYHVANTWENYDLIEPVIEQRFQEFWERTLKI
;
A
#
# COMPACT_ATOMS: atom_id res chain seq x y z
N MET A 1 -15.98 15.31 -9.15
CA MET A 1 -16.61 14.31 -10.06
C MET A 1 -16.40 12.95 -9.40
N ASN A 2 -17.18 11.89 -9.67
CA ASN A 2 -16.76 10.59 -9.17
C ASN A 2 -15.47 10.19 -9.91
N PRO A 3 -14.38 9.85 -9.19
CA PRO A 3 -13.12 9.50 -9.84
C PRO A 3 -13.37 8.33 -10.80
N LYS A 4 -12.88 8.46 -12.04
CA LYS A 4 -13.09 7.44 -13.06
C LYS A 4 -12.31 6.18 -12.68
N ARG A 5 -13.02 5.05 -12.57
CA ARG A 5 -12.46 3.75 -12.24
C ARG A 5 -13.01 2.69 -13.18
N ILE A 6 -12.13 1.80 -13.65
CA ILE A 6 -12.48 0.70 -14.54
C ILE A 6 -11.75 -0.55 -14.04
N LEU A 7 -12.49 -1.60 -13.71
CA LEU A 7 -11.94 -2.92 -13.43
C LEU A 7 -12.20 -3.84 -14.62
N LEU A 8 -11.13 -4.40 -15.17
CA LEU A 8 -11.20 -5.38 -16.25
C LEU A 8 -10.61 -6.70 -15.78
N THR A 9 -11.20 -7.81 -16.18
CA THR A 9 -10.70 -9.15 -15.81
C THR A 9 -10.63 -10.10 -16.99
N LYS A 10 -9.78 -11.12 -16.87
CA LYS A 10 -9.65 -12.20 -17.87
C LYS A 10 -9.46 -13.53 -17.16
N PRO A 11 -10.39 -14.49 -17.32
CA PRO A 11 -10.25 -15.81 -16.70
C PRO A 11 -9.03 -16.56 -17.25
N SER A 12 -8.39 -17.34 -16.38
CA SER A 12 -7.33 -18.30 -16.68
C SER A 12 -7.69 -19.62 -16.00
N LYS A 13 -6.87 -20.67 -16.19
CA LYS A 13 -7.17 -22.04 -15.74
C LYS A 13 -7.44 -22.14 -14.23
N ASN A 14 -6.66 -21.44 -13.40
CA ASN A 14 -6.70 -21.56 -11.93
C ASN A 14 -6.88 -20.21 -11.20
N TYR A 15 -7.02 -19.11 -11.95
CA TYR A 15 -7.11 -17.76 -11.41
C TYR A 15 -7.74 -16.84 -12.45
N LYS A 16 -8.15 -15.64 -12.05
CA LYS A 16 -8.65 -14.59 -12.92
C LYS A 16 -7.63 -13.45 -12.92
N ASN A 17 -7.07 -13.08 -14.07
CA ASN A 17 -6.26 -11.87 -14.14
C ASN A 17 -7.17 -10.66 -13.98
N TYR A 18 -6.67 -9.59 -13.37
CA TYR A 18 -7.37 -8.32 -13.35
C TYR A 18 -6.42 -7.16 -13.68
N ILE A 19 -7.02 -6.07 -14.15
CA ILE A 19 -6.42 -4.75 -14.20
C ILE A 19 -7.45 -3.74 -13.68
N HIS A 20 -7.04 -2.94 -12.71
CA HIS A 20 -7.84 -1.89 -12.10
C HIS A 20 -7.20 -0.56 -12.44
N LEU A 21 -7.90 0.22 -13.25
CA LEU A 21 -7.50 1.55 -13.67
C LEU A 21 -8.27 2.56 -12.83
N MET A 22 -7.59 3.47 -12.14
CA MET A 22 -8.24 4.46 -11.28
C MET A 22 -7.55 5.81 -11.41
N ILE A 23 -8.31 6.89 -11.43
CA ILE A 23 -7.74 8.23 -11.29
C ILE A 23 -7.89 8.70 -9.85
N THR A 24 -6.78 9.06 -9.23
CA THR A 24 -6.75 9.76 -7.93
C THR A 24 -6.61 11.24 -8.20
N GLU A 25 -7.64 12.01 -7.83
CA GLU A 25 -7.58 13.47 -7.86
C GLU A 25 -6.55 13.96 -6.84
N THR A 26 -5.82 15.02 -7.18
CA THR A 26 -4.84 15.66 -6.29
C THR A 26 -5.16 17.14 -6.25
N SER A 27 -4.64 17.85 -5.24
CA SER A 27 -4.76 19.31 -5.15
C SER A 27 -3.85 20.06 -6.14
N SER A 28 -3.08 19.34 -6.96
CA SER A 28 -2.23 19.90 -8.00
C SER A 28 -2.88 19.75 -9.37
N ASP A 29 -2.32 20.41 -10.38
CA ASP A 29 -2.76 20.28 -11.78
C ASP A 29 -2.48 18.87 -12.37
N LEU A 30 -1.75 18.02 -11.64
CA LEU A 30 -1.41 16.65 -12.05
C LEU A 30 -2.14 15.62 -11.19
N HIS A 31 -2.93 14.76 -11.83
CA HIS A 31 -3.64 13.64 -11.22
C HIS A 31 -2.91 12.32 -11.45
N ILE A 32 -3.18 11.34 -10.58
CA ILE A 32 -2.50 10.05 -10.62
C ILE A 32 -3.40 9.04 -11.34
N LEU A 33 -2.92 8.51 -12.47
CA LEU A 33 -3.44 7.31 -13.08
C LEU A 33 -2.81 6.09 -12.41
N ASN A 34 -3.59 5.38 -11.60
CA ASN A 34 -3.24 4.12 -10.95
C ASN A 34 -3.56 2.97 -11.90
N ILE A 35 -2.57 2.15 -12.21
CA ILE A 35 -2.68 0.98 -13.08
C ILE A 35 -2.29 -0.24 -12.25
N VAL A 36 -3.27 -0.87 -11.61
CA VAL A 36 -3.04 -2.01 -10.73
C VAL A 36 -3.36 -3.31 -11.45
N LYS A 37 -2.36 -4.15 -11.69
CA LYS A 37 -2.51 -5.45 -12.36
C LYS A 37 -2.32 -6.57 -11.37
N GLY A 38 -2.95 -7.71 -11.63
CA GLY A 38 -2.73 -8.86 -10.77
C GLY A 38 -3.55 -10.08 -11.11
N ARG A 39 -3.57 -11.01 -10.15
CA ARG A 39 -4.31 -12.27 -10.20
C ARG A 39 -5.21 -12.38 -8.99
N LEU A 40 -6.46 -12.72 -9.25
CA LEU A 40 -7.49 -13.10 -8.29
C LEU A 40 -7.57 -14.63 -8.27
N THR A 41 -7.36 -15.23 -7.11
CA THR A 41 -7.66 -16.64 -6.82
C THR A 41 -8.75 -16.70 -5.75
N LEU A 42 -9.28 -17.88 -5.45
CA LEU A 42 -10.26 -18.03 -4.35
C LEU A 42 -9.76 -17.51 -3.00
N ARG A 43 -8.43 -17.49 -2.77
CA ARG A 43 -7.83 -17.24 -1.45
C ARG A 43 -6.78 -16.13 -1.41
N LYS A 44 -6.49 -15.51 -2.56
CA LYS A 44 -5.35 -14.60 -2.69
C LYS A 44 -5.56 -13.64 -3.84
N LYS A 45 -5.34 -12.36 -3.58
CA LYS A 45 -5.12 -11.30 -4.56
C LYS A 45 -3.62 -11.04 -4.66
N THR A 46 -3.10 -10.87 -5.87
CA THR A 46 -1.75 -10.35 -6.10
C THR A 46 -1.89 -8.98 -6.74
N THR A 47 -0.98 -8.07 -6.43
CA THR A 47 -1.00 -6.68 -6.88
C THR A 47 0.35 -6.33 -7.50
N ASN A 48 0.32 -5.60 -8.60
CA ASN A 48 1.47 -4.94 -9.22
C ASN A 48 0.97 -3.61 -9.74
N ALA A 49 1.27 -2.55 -9.01
CA ALA A 49 0.76 -1.21 -9.28
C ALA A 49 1.80 -0.36 -10.01
N VAL A 50 1.34 0.40 -11.00
CA VAL A 50 2.12 1.43 -11.68
C VAL A 50 1.35 2.73 -11.55
N TYR A 51 2.03 3.79 -11.12
CA TYR A 51 1.45 5.11 -10.93
C TYR A 51 2.04 6.07 -11.96
N LYS A 52 1.18 6.79 -12.68
CA LYS A 52 1.59 7.80 -13.66
C LYS A 52 0.87 9.11 -13.40
N GLN A 53 1.55 10.23 -13.58
CA GLN A 53 0.98 11.56 -13.36
C GLN A 53 0.67 12.26 -14.69
N TYR A 54 -0.52 12.82 -14.79
CA TYR A 54 -1.03 13.51 -15.98
C TYR A 54 -1.99 14.64 -15.58
N PRO A 55 -2.14 15.70 -16.39
CA PRO A 55 -3.31 16.58 -16.30
C PRO A 55 -4.62 15.78 -16.40
N MET A 56 -5.72 16.29 -15.86
CA MET A 56 -6.97 15.52 -15.72
C MET A 56 -7.45 14.91 -17.04
N GLU A 57 -7.54 15.73 -18.08
CA GLU A 57 -8.03 15.28 -19.40
C GLU A 57 -7.14 14.18 -19.99
N GLU A 58 -5.82 14.32 -19.83
CA GLU A 58 -4.86 13.33 -20.30
C GLU A 58 -4.92 12.04 -19.45
N ALA A 59 -5.09 12.14 -18.12
CA ALA A 59 -5.28 10.97 -17.25
C ALA A 59 -6.52 10.16 -17.66
N VAL A 60 -7.62 10.85 -17.95
CA VAL A 60 -8.87 10.24 -18.44
C VAL A 60 -8.66 9.60 -19.80
N HIS A 61 -8.00 10.30 -20.73
CA HIS A 61 -7.69 9.77 -22.06
C HIS A 61 -6.83 8.50 -21.99
N GLN A 62 -5.74 8.52 -21.21
CA GLN A 62 -4.85 7.38 -21.02
C GLN A 62 -5.57 6.18 -20.38
N LEU A 63 -6.43 6.43 -19.39
CA LEU A 63 -7.26 5.40 -18.78
C LEU A 63 -8.18 4.72 -19.80
N GLU A 64 -8.84 5.50 -20.66
CA GLU A 64 -9.73 4.98 -21.71
C GLU A 64 -8.97 4.17 -22.77
N GLN A 65 -7.83 4.67 -23.23
CA GLN A 65 -6.99 3.95 -24.20
C GLN A 65 -6.51 2.61 -23.65
N LEU A 66 -6.04 2.59 -22.40
CA LEU A 66 -5.66 1.34 -21.73
C LEU A 66 -6.85 0.38 -21.58
N SER A 67 -8.03 0.89 -21.26
CA SER A 67 -9.24 0.06 -21.17
C SER A 67 -9.51 -0.66 -22.49
N LEU A 68 -9.51 0.08 -23.60
CA LEU A 68 -9.71 -0.48 -24.94
C LEU A 68 -8.61 -1.48 -25.32
N GLU A 69 -7.35 -1.19 -24.99
CA GLU A 69 -6.22 -2.09 -25.26
C GLU A 69 -6.38 -3.44 -24.53
N TYR A 70 -6.80 -3.41 -23.27
CA TYR A 70 -7.02 -4.63 -22.49
C TYR A 70 -8.27 -5.38 -22.93
N GLN A 71 -9.33 -4.68 -23.33
CA GLN A 71 -10.51 -5.29 -23.97
C GLN A 71 -10.13 -6.01 -25.27
N ALA A 72 -9.30 -5.41 -26.12
CA ALA A 72 -8.78 -6.05 -27.33
C ALA A 72 -7.93 -7.31 -27.03
N LYS A 73 -7.31 -7.38 -25.84
CA LYS A 73 -6.61 -8.58 -25.33
C LYS A 73 -7.56 -9.63 -24.72
N GLY A 74 -8.87 -9.41 -24.79
CA GLY A 74 -9.90 -10.32 -24.28
C GLY A 74 -10.16 -10.20 -22.78
N TYR A 75 -9.86 -9.04 -22.17
CA TYR A 75 -10.39 -8.72 -20.85
C TYR A 75 -11.82 -8.19 -20.98
N ILE A 76 -12.63 -8.39 -19.95
CA ILE A 76 -14.02 -7.90 -19.86
C ILE A 76 -14.14 -6.95 -18.68
N GLU A 77 -14.98 -5.93 -18.81
CA GLU A 77 -15.26 -5.01 -17.70
C GLU A 77 -16.17 -5.69 -16.68
N GLU A 78 -15.83 -5.54 -15.41
CA GLU A 78 -16.51 -6.16 -14.28
C GLU A 78 -16.68 -5.14 -13.14
N PRO A 79 -17.71 -5.29 -12.29
CA PRO A 79 -17.89 -4.40 -11.14
C PRO A 79 -16.74 -4.57 -10.14
N GLU A 80 -16.35 -3.48 -9.47
CA GLU A 80 -15.27 -3.50 -8.47
C GLU A 80 -15.52 -4.48 -7.32
N SER A 81 -16.79 -4.76 -7.01
CA SER A 81 -17.19 -5.71 -5.96
C SER A 81 -16.65 -7.13 -6.17
N ILE A 82 -16.20 -7.48 -7.38
CA ILE A 82 -15.52 -8.76 -7.62
C ILE A 82 -14.19 -8.85 -6.86
N LEU A 83 -13.54 -7.72 -6.57
CA LEU A 83 -12.36 -7.70 -5.71
C LEU A 83 -12.70 -8.10 -4.26
N ASP A 84 -13.93 -7.84 -3.82
CA ASP A 84 -14.41 -8.16 -2.47
C ASP A 84 -14.85 -9.64 -2.34
N THR A 85 -15.03 -10.36 -3.46
CA THR A 85 -15.41 -11.78 -3.46
C THR A 85 -14.28 -12.75 -3.07
N ILE A 86 -13.08 -12.22 -2.85
CA ILE A 86 -11.90 -13.00 -2.49
C ILE A 86 -11.95 -13.29 -0.99
N ILE A 87 -12.23 -14.54 -0.63
CA ILE A 87 -12.15 -15.01 0.74
C ILE A 87 -10.67 -15.29 1.05
N ILE A 88 -9.94 -14.24 1.45
CA ILE A 88 -8.59 -14.42 1.98
C ILE A 88 -8.77 -15.10 3.36
N PRO A 89 -8.28 -16.32 3.58
CA PRO A 89 -8.30 -16.93 4.91
C PRO A 89 -7.57 -16.00 5.89
N GLU A 90 -8.05 -15.91 7.13
CA GLU A 90 -7.38 -15.21 8.23
C GLU A 90 -5.87 -15.51 8.19
N ASP A 91 -5.07 -14.43 8.30
CA ASP A 91 -3.66 -14.24 7.90
C ASP A 91 -3.50 -13.40 6.61
N ASN A 92 -4.12 -12.20 6.59
CA ASN A 92 -3.98 -11.24 5.50
C ASN A 92 -2.55 -10.71 5.46
N VAL A 93 -1.74 -11.15 4.49
CA VAL A 93 -0.50 -10.46 4.14
C VAL A 93 -0.87 -9.05 3.70
N LEU A 94 -0.38 -8.07 4.44
CA LEU A 94 -0.57 -6.65 4.18
C LEU A 94 0.43 -6.18 3.13
N ASP A 95 1.72 -6.44 3.34
CA ASP A 95 2.75 -6.01 2.41
C ASP A 95 3.87 -7.06 2.24
N LYS A 96 4.51 -7.07 1.07
CA LYS A 96 5.80 -7.73 0.88
C LYS A 96 6.73 -6.81 0.12
N ALA A 97 7.91 -6.54 0.67
CA ALA A 97 8.97 -5.79 -0.01
C ALA A 97 9.24 -6.31 -1.44
N LYS A 98 9.15 -7.62 -1.66
CA LYS A 98 9.33 -8.24 -2.98
C LYS A 98 8.27 -7.87 -4.02
N TRP A 99 7.05 -7.55 -3.60
CA TRP A 99 6.00 -7.10 -4.53
C TRP A 99 6.40 -5.81 -5.23
N HIS A 100 7.23 -4.98 -4.60
CA HIS A 100 7.75 -3.76 -5.18
C HIS A 100 8.91 -4.03 -6.15
N TYR A 101 9.97 -4.69 -5.70
CA TYR A 101 11.18 -4.84 -6.51
C TYR A 101 11.14 -5.95 -7.57
N GLU A 102 10.15 -6.84 -7.53
CA GLU A 102 9.87 -7.80 -8.62
C GLU A 102 8.91 -7.20 -9.68
N GLY A 103 8.38 -6.00 -9.45
CA GLY A 103 7.50 -5.26 -10.34
C GLY A 103 8.23 -4.24 -11.23
N ASP A 104 7.55 -3.12 -11.54
CA ASP A 104 8.13 -1.98 -12.26
C ASP A 104 8.93 -1.09 -11.29
N PHE A 105 10.08 -1.59 -10.84
CA PHE A 105 10.93 -0.95 -9.85
C PHE A 105 12.02 -0.08 -10.51
N PRO A 106 12.29 1.14 -10.02
CA PRO A 106 13.30 2.00 -10.62
C PRO A 106 14.69 1.33 -10.61
N LYS A 107 15.42 1.46 -11.72
CA LYS A 107 16.73 0.82 -11.90
C LYS A 107 17.88 1.58 -11.23
N ASP A 108 17.63 2.82 -10.86
CA ASP A 108 18.58 3.77 -10.28
C ASP A 108 18.59 3.75 -8.74
N VAL A 109 17.73 2.96 -8.10
CA VAL A 109 17.69 2.77 -6.64
C VAL A 109 17.94 1.31 -6.25
N THR A 110 18.47 1.07 -5.06
CA THR A 110 18.66 -0.29 -4.54
C THR A 110 17.34 -0.89 -4.07
N LYS A 111 17.28 -2.23 -3.95
CA LYS A 111 16.09 -2.93 -3.43
C LYS A 111 15.71 -2.51 -2.01
N ASP A 112 16.63 -1.91 -1.25
CA ASP A 112 16.33 -1.42 0.10
C ASP A 112 15.24 -0.35 0.09
N ALA A 113 15.10 0.42 -0.99
CA ALA A 113 14.02 1.41 -1.14
C ALA A 113 12.62 0.80 -1.13
N ALA A 114 12.46 -0.49 -1.46
CA ALA A 114 11.20 -1.20 -1.35
C ALA A 114 10.70 -1.37 0.09
N TYR A 115 11.57 -1.19 1.09
CA TYR A 115 11.22 -1.36 2.50
C TYR A 115 10.81 -0.04 3.17
N THR A 116 11.06 1.11 2.53
CA THR A 116 10.97 2.42 3.20
C THR A 116 9.54 2.79 3.60
N ALA A 117 8.58 2.75 2.68
CA ALA A 117 7.21 3.23 2.95
C ALA A 117 6.53 2.41 4.05
N THR A 118 6.47 1.09 3.90
CA THR A 118 5.94 0.17 4.92
C THR A 118 6.78 0.24 6.21
N GLY A 119 8.10 0.40 6.09
CA GLY A 119 9.00 0.56 7.23
C GLY A 119 8.71 1.79 8.09
N MET A 120 8.35 2.93 7.49
CA MET A 120 7.93 4.12 8.24
C MET A 120 6.62 3.86 8.99
N PHE A 121 5.66 3.17 8.36
CA PHE A 121 4.43 2.77 9.06
C PHE A 121 4.68 1.77 10.20
N ILE A 122 5.55 0.78 9.99
CA ILE A 122 5.99 -0.16 11.04
C ILE A 122 6.66 0.57 12.20
N THR A 123 7.43 1.63 11.93
CA THR A 123 8.01 2.48 12.98
C THR A 123 6.92 3.11 13.85
N TRP A 124 5.85 3.64 13.24
CA TRP A 124 4.71 4.18 13.96
C TRP A 124 4.00 3.09 14.79
N LEU A 125 3.80 1.89 14.25
CA LEU A 125 3.23 0.76 15.00
C LEU A 125 4.08 0.37 16.21
N ILE A 126 5.40 0.31 16.07
CA ILE A 126 6.32 0.02 17.19
C ILE A 126 6.19 1.06 18.30
N LYS A 127 6.12 2.35 17.95
CA LYS A 127 5.98 3.43 18.94
C LYS A 127 4.62 3.43 19.64
N ASN A 128 3.60 2.85 19.01
CA ASN A 128 2.23 2.76 19.52
C ASN A 128 1.85 1.35 20.04
N ASN A 129 2.83 0.46 20.23
CA ASN A 129 2.63 -0.92 20.71
C ASN A 129 1.57 -1.70 19.89
N GLY A 130 1.64 -1.56 18.55
CA GLY A 130 0.67 -2.17 17.62
C GLY A 130 0.94 -3.65 17.30
N PHE A 131 1.99 -4.26 17.87
CA PHE A 131 2.34 -5.66 17.64
C PHE A 131 1.74 -6.58 18.71
N THR A 132 1.55 -7.86 18.40
CA THR A 132 1.16 -8.86 19.40
C THR A 132 2.22 -9.02 20.48
N GLU A 133 1.81 -9.48 21.67
CA GLU A 133 2.74 -9.76 22.77
C GLU A 133 3.86 -10.74 22.36
N GLU A 134 3.55 -11.74 21.53
CA GLU A 134 4.55 -12.69 21.01
C GLU A 134 5.65 -11.98 20.20
N ILE A 135 5.25 -11.07 19.30
CA ILE A 135 6.19 -10.28 18.50
C ILE A 135 6.98 -9.30 19.38
N GLU A 136 6.31 -8.65 20.34
CA GLU A 136 6.96 -7.75 21.29
C GLU A 136 8.02 -8.46 22.13
N GLN A 137 7.74 -9.68 22.60
CA GLN A 137 8.69 -10.48 23.37
C GLN A 137 9.83 -11.00 22.49
N HIS A 138 9.51 -11.53 21.31
CA HIS A 138 10.49 -12.16 20.43
C HIS A 138 11.50 -11.15 19.86
N PHE A 139 11.05 -9.93 19.54
CA PHE A 139 11.88 -8.87 18.97
C PHE A 139 12.08 -7.67 19.91
N ALA A 140 11.99 -7.89 21.23
CA ALA A 140 12.06 -6.82 22.24
C ALA A 140 13.28 -5.91 22.08
N THR A 141 14.46 -6.50 21.77
CA THR A 141 15.70 -5.74 21.61
C THR A 141 15.65 -4.83 20.37
N GLU A 142 15.13 -5.33 19.25
CA GLU A 142 15.01 -4.60 17.99
C GLU A 142 13.93 -3.52 18.08
N ILE A 143 12.81 -3.81 18.74
CA ILE A 143 11.75 -2.84 19.06
C ILE A 143 12.32 -1.68 19.89
N GLU A 144 13.11 -1.98 20.93
CA GLU A 144 13.76 -0.95 21.75
C GLU A 144 14.77 -0.12 20.94
N LYS A 145 15.51 -0.73 20.01
CA LYS A 145 16.39 0.01 19.09
C LYS A 145 15.58 0.94 18.19
N VAL A 146 14.42 0.52 17.68
CA VAL A 146 13.53 1.40 16.89
C VAL A 146 13.02 2.55 17.73
N LYS A 147 12.51 2.29 18.95
CA LYS A 147 12.05 3.33 19.89
C LYS A 147 13.15 4.35 20.21
N LYS A 148 14.42 3.93 20.27
CA LYS A 148 15.60 4.79 20.51
C LYS A 148 16.20 5.43 19.27
N LYS A 149 15.54 5.31 18.12
CA LYS A 149 16.03 5.79 16.81
C LYS A 149 17.37 5.16 16.35
N GLN A 150 17.69 3.96 16.80
CA GLN A 150 18.93 3.22 16.48
C GLN A 150 18.76 2.17 15.38
N LEU A 151 17.52 1.78 15.08
CA LEU A 151 17.13 0.87 14.00
C LEU A 151 15.90 1.46 13.32
N THR A 152 15.87 1.57 12.00
CA THR A 152 14.66 2.05 11.31
C THR A 152 13.61 0.95 11.22
N GLY A 153 12.32 1.29 11.10
CA GLY A 153 11.29 0.28 10.85
C GLY A 153 11.44 -0.44 9.51
N ALA A 154 12.09 0.16 8.51
CA ALA A 154 12.45 -0.54 7.27
C ALA A 154 13.49 -1.64 7.51
N GLU A 155 14.47 -1.39 8.38
CA GLU A 155 15.42 -2.42 8.80
C GLU A 155 14.78 -3.49 9.68
N PHE A 156 13.89 -3.10 10.60
CA PHE A 156 13.10 -4.05 11.38
C PHE A 156 12.28 -4.95 10.45
N TYR A 157 11.58 -4.35 9.49
CA TYR A 157 10.78 -5.05 8.49
C TYR A 157 11.61 -6.08 7.72
N ARG A 158 12.82 -5.69 7.30
CA ARG A 158 13.73 -6.57 6.57
C ARG A 158 14.34 -7.68 7.44
N LYS A 159 14.76 -7.37 8.67
CA LYS A 159 15.57 -8.26 9.52
C LYS A 159 14.73 -9.16 10.44
N CYS A 160 13.57 -8.67 10.87
CA CYS A 160 12.72 -9.33 11.86
C CYS A 160 11.49 -9.97 11.20
N LEU A 161 10.93 -9.34 10.18
CA LEU A 161 9.71 -9.81 9.51
C LEU A 161 9.98 -10.39 8.10
N ASP A 162 11.25 -10.59 7.74
CA ASP A 162 11.68 -11.12 6.43
C ASP A 162 11.08 -10.41 5.20
N GLY A 163 10.73 -9.12 5.35
CA GLY A 163 10.06 -8.36 4.30
C GLY A 163 8.66 -8.86 3.97
N VAL A 164 7.97 -9.49 4.93
CA VAL A 164 6.55 -9.88 4.86
C VAL A 164 5.83 -9.29 6.07
N PHE A 165 4.85 -8.44 5.82
CA PHE A 165 4.06 -7.82 6.87
C PHE A 165 2.63 -8.31 6.74
N SER A 166 2.03 -8.81 7.81
CA SER A 166 0.70 -9.39 7.78
C SER A 166 -0.12 -8.96 8.99
N THR A 167 -1.39 -9.37 9.02
CA THR A 167 -2.23 -9.14 10.20
C THR A 167 -1.88 -10.05 11.37
N GLN A 168 -1.06 -11.09 11.19
CA GLN A 168 -0.68 -12.01 12.26
C GLN A 168 0.20 -11.34 13.30
N GLU A 169 1.05 -10.41 12.87
CA GLU A 169 1.98 -9.74 13.76
C GLU A 169 1.28 -8.67 14.61
N LEU A 170 0.03 -8.30 14.30
CA LEU A 170 -0.66 -7.16 14.89
C LEU A 170 -1.50 -7.51 16.12
N ALA A 171 -1.55 -6.61 17.09
CA ALA A 171 -2.52 -6.66 18.18
C ALA A 171 -3.96 -6.50 17.64
N ASP A 172 -4.93 -7.14 18.27
CA ASP A 172 -6.33 -7.14 17.78
C ASP A 172 -6.94 -5.74 17.74
N GLU A 173 -6.55 -4.88 18.67
CA GLU A 173 -7.06 -3.51 18.81
C GLU A 173 -6.65 -2.61 17.64
N ILE A 174 -5.47 -2.84 17.05
CA ILE A 174 -4.94 -2.01 15.95
C ILE A 174 -5.31 -2.56 14.56
N LYS A 175 -5.60 -3.86 14.44
CA LYS A 175 -5.92 -4.52 13.16
C LYS A 175 -6.98 -3.78 12.33
N PRO A 176 -8.10 -3.29 12.88
CA PRO A 176 -9.10 -2.56 12.11
C PRO A 176 -8.53 -1.31 11.44
N PHE A 177 -7.75 -0.51 12.18
CA PHE A 177 -7.08 0.67 11.65
C PHE A 177 -6.06 0.30 10.59
N VAL A 178 -5.19 -0.68 10.85
CA VAL A 178 -4.16 -1.09 9.88
C VAL A 178 -4.77 -1.57 8.56
N ASN A 179 -5.84 -2.37 8.64
CA ASN A 179 -6.55 -2.85 7.45
C ASN A 179 -7.16 -1.69 6.64
N GLU A 180 -7.70 -0.67 7.30
CA GLU A 180 -8.23 0.52 6.63
C GLU A 180 -7.12 1.41 6.07
N TYR A 181 -6.05 1.63 6.83
CA TYR A 181 -4.99 2.56 6.50
C TYR A 181 -4.10 2.05 5.37
N LEU A 182 -3.66 0.79 5.44
CA LEU A 182 -2.89 0.21 4.36
C LEU A 182 -3.79 -0.13 3.16
N ASN A 183 -5.03 -0.54 3.41
CA ASN A 183 -6.03 -1.04 2.46
C ASN A 183 -5.46 -1.38 1.08
N ILE A 184 -4.60 -2.39 1.06
CA ILE A 184 -3.82 -2.82 -0.12
C ILE A 184 -4.73 -3.29 -1.24
N GLN A 185 -6.00 -3.60 -0.94
CA GLN A 185 -6.96 -3.92 -1.98
C GLN A 185 -7.31 -2.70 -2.83
N LYS A 186 -7.14 -1.48 -2.32
CA LYS A 186 -7.49 -0.21 -2.98
C LYS A 186 -6.31 0.75 -3.19
N ASP A 187 -5.12 0.47 -2.64
CA ASP A 187 -3.90 1.30 -2.78
C ASP A 187 -4.08 2.78 -2.37
N ILE A 188 -4.89 3.08 -1.35
CA ILE A 188 -5.32 4.46 -1.11
C ILE A 188 -4.46 5.16 -0.06
N TYR A 189 -4.66 4.92 1.23
CA TYR A 189 -4.25 5.93 2.22
C TYR A 189 -2.75 6.00 2.48
N THR A 190 -2.07 4.88 2.76
CA THR A 190 -0.63 4.95 3.04
C THR A 190 0.17 5.43 1.82
N ALA A 191 -0.16 4.95 0.62
CA ALA A 191 0.52 5.41 -0.59
C ALA A 191 0.23 6.91 -0.87
N GLU A 192 -1.02 7.34 -0.70
CA GLU A 192 -1.42 8.74 -0.87
C GLU A 192 -0.76 9.67 0.15
N ASP A 193 -0.86 9.36 1.45
CA ASP A 193 -0.27 10.13 2.53
C ASP A 193 1.26 10.17 2.42
N TYR A 194 1.88 9.06 2.01
CA TYR A 194 3.32 9.00 1.74
C TYR A 194 3.72 9.92 0.60
N VAL A 195 3.07 9.78 -0.57
CA VAL A 195 3.36 10.64 -1.72
C VAL A 195 3.11 12.10 -1.40
N ARG A 196 2.01 12.43 -0.68
CA ARG A 196 1.66 13.79 -0.27
C ARG A 196 2.69 14.39 0.68
N THR A 197 3.10 13.65 1.71
CA THR A 197 4.09 14.10 2.70
C THR A 197 5.43 14.44 2.04
N PHE A 198 5.84 13.65 1.04
CA PHE A 198 7.14 13.79 0.39
C PHE A 198 7.06 14.46 -1.00
N GLN A 199 5.99 15.22 -1.28
CA GLN A 199 5.90 16.01 -2.50
C GLN A 199 7.10 16.95 -2.63
N GLY A 200 7.82 16.87 -3.75
CA GLY A 200 9.01 17.69 -4.02
C GLY A 200 10.32 17.14 -3.45
N VAL A 201 10.30 16.05 -2.66
CA VAL A 201 11.51 15.39 -2.14
C VAL A 201 12.00 14.28 -3.10
N GLY A 202 11.08 13.64 -3.84
CA GLY A 202 11.42 12.62 -4.85
C GLY A 202 10.20 11.84 -5.34
N LEU A 203 10.43 10.85 -6.21
CA LEU A 203 9.43 9.82 -6.54
C LEU A 203 9.31 8.82 -5.37
N PHE A 204 8.24 8.00 -5.36
CA PHE A 204 7.90 7.10 -4.24
C PHE A 204 9.10 6.30 -3.67
N TYR A 205 9.89 5.65 -4.53
CA TYR A 205 11.04 4.84 -4.11
C TYR A 205 12.33 5.64 -3.90
N HIS A 206 12.34 6.95 -4.15
CA HIS A 206 13.51 7.82 -3.98
C HIS A 206 13.52 8.52 -2.62
N VAL A 207 12.44 8.40 -1.84
CA VAL A 207 12.40 8.90 -0.47
C VAL A 207 13.40 8.09 0.38
N ALA A 208 14.33 8.80 1.00
CA ALA A 208 15.38 8.19 1.81
C ALA A 208 14.80 7.60 3.12
N ASN A 209 15.30 6.44 3.52
CA ASN A 209 14.98 5.82 4.81
C ASN A 209 15.76 6.50 5.94
N THR A 210 15.27 7.65 6.41
CA THR A 210 15.88 8.40 7.52
C THR A 210 14.85 8.80 8.57
N TRP A 211 15.34 9.13 9.77
CA TRP A 211 14.48 9.59 10.85
C TRP A 211 13.86 10.95 10.58
N GLU A 212 14.55 11.83 9.87
CA GLU A 212 14.01 13.13 9.46
C GLU A 212 12.78 12.96 8.57
N ASN A 213 12.81 12.00 7.63
CA ASN A 213 11.65 11.70 6.81
C ASN A 213 10.55 11.00 7.61
N TYR A 214 10.90 10.10 8.55
CA TYR A 214 9.91 9.51 9.45
C TYR A 214 9.18 10.57 10.27
N ASP A 215 9.91 11.54 10.83
CA ASP A 215 9.35 12.62 11.64
C ASP A 215 8.36 13.51 10.84
N LEU A 216 8.43 13.54 9.51
CA LEU A 216 7.45 14.22 8.65
C LEU A 216 6.15 13.44 8.50
N ILE A 217 6.21 12.10 8.39
CA ILE A 217 5.01 11.28 8.12
C ILE A 217 4.33 10.75 9.38
N GLU A 218 5.06 10.61 10.48
CA GLU A 218 4.49 10.26 11.79
C GLU A 218 3.21 11.04 12.14
N PRO A 219 3.18 12.38 12.11
CA PRO A 219 1.97 13.13 12.46
C PRO A 219 0.79 12.87 11.52
N VAL A 220 1.05 12.51 10.25
CA VAL A 220 -0.01 12.20 9.29
C VAL A 220 -0.64 10.85 9.61
N ILE A 221 0.18 9.83 9.91
CA ILE A 221 -0.31 8.51 10.34
C ILE A 221 -1.08 8.63 11.65
N GLU A 222 -0.55 9.41 12.60
CA GLU A 222 -1.19 9.66 13.88
C GLU A 222 -2.56 10.32 13.73
N GLN A 223 -2.67 11.36 12.88
CA GLN A 223 -3.95 12.00 12.60
C GLN A 223 -4.97 11.00 12.03
N ARG A 224 -4.54 10.13 11.11
CA ARG A 224 -5.40 9.11 10.49
C ARG A 224 -5.90 8.09 11.51
N PHE A 225 -5.04 7.71 12.45
CA PHE A 225 -5.41 6.83 13.55
C PHE A 225 -6.45 7.48 14.47
N GLN A 226 -6.26 8.76 14.82
CA GLN A 226 -7.21 9.51 15.64
C GLN A 226 -8.56 9.68 14.94
N GLU A 227 -8.57 10.05 13.65
CA GLU A 227 -9.78 10.14 12.84
C GLU A 227 -10.55 8.82 12.77
N PHE A 228 -9.83 7.69 12.62
CA PHE A 228 -10.40 6.35 12.67
C PHE A 228 -11.04 6.08 14.04
N TRP A 229 -10.29 6.32 15.11
CA TRP A 229 -10.74 6.04 16.47
C TRP A 229 -11.98 6.86 16.85
N GLU A 230 -11.98 8.16 16.57
CA GLU A 230 -13.12 9.05 16.80
C GLU A 230 -14.39 8.60 16.05
N ARG A 231 -14.24 8.09 14.83
CA ARG A 231 -15.36 7.55 14.06
C ARG A 231 -15.91 6.28 14.69
N THR A 232 -15.05 5.42 15.24
CA THR A 232 -15.47 4.16 15.88
C THR A 232 -16.08 4.34 17.27
N LEU A 233 -15.71 5.38 18.03
CA LEU A 233 -16.32 5.71 19.33
C LEU A 233 -17.72 6.34 19.23
N LYS A 234 -18.10 6.86 18.05
CA LYS A 234 -19.39 7.51 17.80
C LYS A 234 -20.49 6.53 17.33
N ILE A 235 -20.21 5.22 17.35
CA ILE A 235 -21.12 4.15 16.94
C ILE A 235 -21.57 3.36 18.17
#